data_AF-A0A943CW61-F1
#
_entry.id   AF-A0A943CW61-F1
#
_cell.length_a   1.000
_cell.length_b   1.000
_cell.length_c   1.000
_cell.angle_alpha   90.00
_cell.angle_beta   90.00
_cell.angle_gamma   90.00
#
_symmetry.space_group_name_H-M   'P 1'
#
loop_
_entity.id
_entity.type
_entity.pdbx_description
1 polymer ?
#
loop_
_entity_poly.entity_id
_entity_poly.type
_entity_poly.pdbx_seq_one_letter_code
_entity_poly.pdbx_strand_id
1 'polypeptide(L)' 'MKGKIIDYNYFEAFVALEDDTVVKVPLTQVSDYLSVGAVVNLDSNNLSCSTSNKPKLTQDKIVDFF' A
#
# COMPACT_ATOMS: atom_id res chain seq x y z
N MET A 1 -12.81 0.21 -6.75
CA MET A 1 -11.67 0.98 -7.30
C MET A 1 -10.76 -0.01 -8.02
N LYS A 2 -10.26 0.33 -9.22
CA LYS A 2 -9.33 -0.55 -9.93
C LYS A 2 -7.89 -0.18 -9.59
N GLY A 3 -7.04 -1.19 -9.59
CA GLY A 3 -5.61 -0.99 -9.42
C GLY A 3 -4.80 -2.11 -10.06
N LYS A 4 -3.50 -1.93 -10.13
CA LYS A 4 -2.54 -2.90 -10.63
C LYS A 4 -1.64 -3.35 -9.51
N ILE A 5 -1.42 -4.66 -9.40
CA ILE A 5 -0.48 -5.21 -8.44
C ILE A 5 0.94 -4.86 -8.87
N ILE A 6 1.70 -4.24 -7.99
CA ILE A 6 3.07 -3.82 -8.28
C ILE A 6 4.11 -4.63 -7.49
N ASP A 7 3.72 -5.19 -6.34
CA ASP A 7 4.62 -6.00 -5.52
C ASP A 7 3.84 -6.83 -4.49
N TYR A 8 4.55 -7.76 -3.84
CA TYR A 8 4.05 -8.63 -2.79
C TYR A 8 5.00 -8.71 -1.60
N ASN A 9 4.41 -8.78 -0.41
CA ASN A 9 5.06 -9.30 0.78
C ASN A 9 4.36 -10.60 1.23
N TYR A 10 4.88 -11.24 2.28
CA TYR A 10 4.36 -12.50 2.83
C TYR A 10 2.87 -12.46 3.24
N PHE A 11 2.32 -11.27 3.53
CA PHE A 11 0.96 -11.11 4.05
C PHE A 11 0.09 -10.11 3.26
N GLU A 12 0.71 -9.29 2.40
CA GLU A 12 0.06 -8.14 1.77
C GLU A 12 0.52 -7.98 0.31
N ALA A 13 -0.39 -7.51 -0.54
CA ALA A 13 -0.11 -7.05 -1.90
C ALA A 13 -0.02 -5.52 -1.92
N PHE A 14 0.90 -4.99 -2.72
CA PHE A 14 0.97 -3.56 -3.02
C PHE A 14 0.24 -3.32 -4.34
N VAL A 15 -0.75 -2.44 -4.30
CA VAL A 15 -1.60 -2.13 -5.46
C VAL A 15 -1.48 -0.65 -5.77
N ALA A 16 -1.08 -0.33 -7.00
CA ALA A 16 -1.14 1.02 -7.54
C ALA A 16 -2.54 1.28 -8.11
N LEU A 17 -3.20 2.32 -7.60
CA LEU A 17 -4.52 2.76 -8.04
C LEU A 17 -4.41 3.70 -9.24
N GLU A 18 -5.55 4.01 -9.87
CA GLU A 18 -5.62 4.90 -11.03
C GLU A 18 -5.27 6.37 -10.72
N ASP A 19 -5.25 6.77 -9.45
CA ASP A 19 -4.88 8.10 -8.97
C ASP A 19 -3.41 8.19 -8.53
N ASP A 20 -2.58 7.25 -8.97
CA ASP A 20 -1.17 7.07 -8.61
C ASP A 20 -0.90 6.81 -7.12
N THR A 21 -1.94 6.52 -6.32
CA THR A 21 -1.74 6.11 -4.93
C THR A 21 -1.41 4.63 -4.82
N VAL A 22 -0.56 4.28 -3.86
CA VAL A 22 -0.22 2.89 -3.55
C VAL A 22 -0.88 2.49 -2.24
N VAL A 23 -1.69 1.44 -2.30
CA VAL A 23 -2.37 0.87 -1.14
C VAL A 23 -1.84 -0.53 -0.86
N LYS A 24 -1.83 -0.89 0.42
CA LYS A 24 -1.51 -2.25 0.87
C LYS A 24 -2.81 -3.00 1.12
N VAL A 25 -2.94 -4.17 0.53
CA VAL A 25 -4.14 -4.99 0.60
C VAL A 25 -3.76 -6.37 1.14
N PRO A 26 -4.41 -6.87 2.21
CA PRO A 26 -4.15 -8.22 2.70
C PRO A 26 -4.40 -9.25 1.61
N LEU A 27 -3.57 -10.30 1.55
CA LEU A 27 -3.71 -11.36 0.54
C LEU A 27 -5.05 -12.09 0.63
N THR A 28 -5.71 -12.05 1.80
CA THR A 28 -7.07 -12.58 1.97
C THR A 28 -8.14 -11.83 1.16
N GLN A 29 -7.87 -10.59 0.77
CA GLN A 29 -8.77 -9.75 -0.04
C GLN A 29 -8.38 -9.74 -1.53
N VAL A 30 -7.20 -10.27 -1.88
CA VAL A 30 -6.76 -10.43 -3.26
C VAL A 30 -7.01 -11.88 -3.66
N SER A 31 -8.17 -12.12 -4.28
CA SER A 31 -8.50 -13.44 -4.83
C SER A 31 -7.38 -13.92 -5.77
N ASP A 32 -6.96 -15.18 -5.58
CA ASP A 32 -6.14 -15.95 -6.52
C ASP A 32 -4.67 -15.56 -6.72
N TYR A 33 -3.99 -14.92 -5.74
CA TYR A 33 -2.53 -14.67 -5.79
C TYR A 33 -2.05 -14.23 -7.19
N LEU A 34 -2.71 -13.21 -7.72
CA LEU A 34 -2.48 -12.75 -9.08
C LEU A 34 -1.02 -12.34 -9.30
N SER A 35 -0.55 -12.39 -10.54
CA SER A 35 0.83 -11.99 -10.84
C SER A 35 1.03 -10.48 -10.66
N VAL A 36 2.26 -10.04 -10.38
CA VAL A 36 2.63 -8.62 -10.53
C VAL A 36 2.28 -8.15 -11.94
N GLY A 37 1.63 -7.00 -12.05
CA GLY A 37 1.10 -6.44 -13.29
C GLY A 37 -0.37 -6.77 -13.55
N ALA A 38 -0.97 -7.70 -12.80
CA ALA A 38 -2.39 -8.02 -12.90
C ALA A 38 -3.26 -6.85 -12.41
N VAL A 39 -4.44 -6.72 -13.02
CA VAL A 39 -5.44 -5.72 -12.63
C VAL A 39 -6.38 -6.34 -11.61
N VAL A 40 -6.55 -5.65 -10.49
CA VAL A 40 -7.47 -6.02 -9.41
C VAL A 40 -8.57 -4.98 -9.30
N ASN A 41 -9.77 -5.45 -8.97
CA ASN A 41 -10.88 -4.59 -8.61
C ASN A 41 -11.07 -4.68 -7.09
N LEU A 42 -10.71 -3.62 -6.40
CA LEU A 42 -10.77 -3.52 -4.95
C LEU A 42 -12.12 -2.93 -4.54
N ASP A 43 -12.85 -3.65 -3.68
CA ASP A 43 -14.07 -3.13 -3.08
C ASP A 43 -13.71 -2.07 -2.03
N SER A 44 -14.14 -0.83 -2.28
CA SER A 44 -13.86 0.34 -1.43
C SER A 44 -14.42 0.22 -0.01
N ASN A 45 -15.31 -0.75 0.25
CA ASN A 45 -15.89 -0.99 1.57
C ASN A 45 -14.98 -1.80 2.50
N ASN A 46 -14.01 -2.57 1.98
CA ASN A 46 -13.12 -3.43 2.78
C ASN A 46 -11.66 -2.96 2.80
N LEU A 47 -11.34 -1.95 1.98
CA LEU A 47 -10.09 -1.21 2.11
C LEU A 47 -10.18 -0.36 3.37
N SER A 48 -9.69 -0.89 4.50
CA SER A 48 -9.23 -0.05 5.59
C SER A 48 -8.05 0.76 5.03
N CYS A 49 -8.37 1.88 4.39
CA CYS A 49 -7.41 2.91 4.00
C CYS A 49 -6.87 3.55 5.28
N SER A 50 -6.17 2.79 6.11
CA SER A 50 -5.19 3.34 7.02
C SER A 50 -4.07 3.85 6.14
N THR A 51 -4.26 5.05 5.58
CA THR A 51 -3.20 5.89 5.04
C THR A 51 -2.31 6.33 6.19
N SER A 52 -1.67 5.38 6.87
CA SER A 52 -0.58 5.62 7.81
C SER A 52 0.73 5.72 7.04
N ASN A 53 0.70 6.41 5.90
CA ASN A 53 1.84 7.21 5.47
C ASN A 53 1.75 8.54 6.23
N LYS A 54 1.71 8.50 7.56
CA LYS A 54 2.23 9.66 8.28
C LYS A 54 3.70 9.71 7.85
N PRO A 55 4.19 10.81 7.24
CA PRO A 55 5.62 10.96 7.12
C PRO A 55 6.15 10.79 8.54
N LYS A 56 6.96 9.76 8.76
CA LYS A 56 7.74 9.67 9.98
C LYS A 56 8.61 10.92 9.91
N LEU A 57 8.16 12.01 10.52
CA LEU A 57 9.00 13.14 10.83
C LEU A 57 10.10 12.52 11.67
N THR A 58 11.19 12.14 11.01
CA THR A 58 12.49 12.02 11.64
C THR A 58 12.67 13.38 12.29
N GLN A 59 12.45 13.44 13.60
CA GLN A 59 12.94 14.54 14.40
C GLN A 59 14.44 14.55 14.11
N ASP A 60 14.87 15.48 13.25
CA ASP A 60 16.27 15.86 13.13
C ASP A 60 16.65 16.37 14.51
N LYS A 61 17.16 15.45 15.34
CA LYS A 61 17.89 15.80 16.54
C LYS A 61 19.19 16.38 16.02
N ILE A 62 19.17 17.69 15.73
CA ILE A 62 20.38 18.48 15.56
C ILE A 62 21.10 18.34 16.90
N VAL A 63 22.10 17.46 16.94
CA VAL A 63 23.04 17.38 18.05
C VAL A 63 23.95 18.60 17.87
N ASP A 64 23.59 19.68 18.54
CA ASP A 64 24.47 20.84 18.72
C ASP A 64 25.63 20.40 19.62
N PHE A 65 26.83 20.36 19.06
CA PHE A 65 28.06 20.30 19.86
C PHE A 65 28.46 21.74 20.19
N PHE A 66 28.09 22.20 21.39
CA PHE A 66 28.68 23.36 22.06
C PHE A 66 29.56 22.88 23.21
#